data_AF-A0A938H1E3-F1
#
_entry.id   AF-A0A938H1E3-F1
#
_cell.length_a   1.000
_cell.length_b   1.000
_cell.length_c   1.000
_cell.angle_alpha   90.00
_cell.angle_beta   90.00
_cell.angle_gamma   90.00
#
_symmetry.space_group_name_H-M   'P 1'
#
loop_
_entity.id
_entity.type
_entity.pdbx_description
1 polymer ?
#
loop_
_entity_poly.entity_id
_entity_poly.type
_entity_poly.pdbx_seq_one_letter_code
_entity_poly.pdbx_strand_id
1 'polypeptide(L)'
;MKTLLVRPFGLPESARSPRGFALVVSVMLLVLISLLAVAMTGLASIELRRSGSADHLTTARDNARLALMQALAQLQKTAGPDQRITAGAELLAKDETEAKTFANPHWTGVWRSTQADGTSFFTRNDTAGGLSDLRYAVRNAVEPEFLGWMVSVGEDTTKLSKDAAKEPLTDAAIDLGQDEQGRKVMAPSVAMKDASNQPSGHYAWWAGDLGVRANVATRDAWEAQAQSEPQKWWRVMASQKAETEQMNGGVKLADEDVARLASGQTMALTAAGKQWAENHVFNVTVDSQGVLADAANGGLKRDLTAFLSDGDGQIAAKGALA
;
A
#
# COMPACT_ATOMS: atom_id res chain seq x y z
N MET A 1 13.09 -0.54 -127.02
CA MET A 1 12.30 -1.42 -126.12
C MET A 1 12.76 -1.12 -124.68
N LYS A 2 11.81 -0.90 -123.76
CA LYS A 2 11.93 -0.52 -122.32
C LYS A 2 12.21 0.97 -122.00
N THR A 3 11.19 1.77 -121.65
CA THR A 3 10.61 2.06 -120.31
C THR A 3 11.54 2.71 -119.27
N LEU A 4 11.33 4.02 -119.08
CA LEU A 4 11.05 4.75 -117.82
C LEU A 4 11.17 3.95 -116.50
N LEU A 5 11.86 4.50 -115.50
CA LEU A 5 11.25 5.26 -114.40
C LEU A 5 12.27 5.56 -113.28
N VAL A 6 12.40 6.86 -113.00
CA VAL A 6 12.99 7.43 -111.78
C VAL A 6 12.16 6.98 -110.57
N ARG A 7 12.80 6.40 -109.55
CA ARG A 7 12.18 6.16 -108.23
C ARG A 7 12.45 7.35 -107.30
N PRO A 8 11.45 7.82 -106.51
CA PRO A 8 11.61 8.97 -105.66
C PRO A 8 12.11 8.64 -104.24
N PHE A 9 12.58 9.71 -103.62
CA PHE A 9 12.96 9.98 -102.23
C PHE A 9 12.12 9.23 -101.17
N GLY A 10 12.78 8.53 -100.24
CA GLY A 10 12.18 8.03 -99.00
C GLY A 10 12.85 8.67 -97.79
N LEU A 11 12.09 9.47 -97.03
CA LEU A 11 12.52 10.04 -95.75
C LEU A 11 12.57 8.94 -94.66
N PRO A 12 13.45 9.05 -93.65
CA PRO A 12 13.46 8.12 -92.53
C PRO A 12 12.19 8.26 -91.67
N GLU A 13 11.52 7.14 -91.44
CA GLU A 13 10.37 7.03 -90.55
C GLU A 13 10.80 7.25 -89.09
N SER A 14 10.30 8.31 -88.47
CA SER A 14 10.60 8.62 -87.07
C SER A 14 9.86 7.65 -86.15
N ALA A 15 10.59 6.73 -85.53
CA ALA A 15 10.06 5.88 -84.47
C ALA A 15 9.60 6.74 -83.28
N ARG A 16 8.28 6.95 -83.14
CA ARG A 16 7.70 7.61 -81.98
C ARG A 16 7.85 6.70 -80.75
N SER A 17 8.76 7.06 -79.86
CA SER A 17 8.85 6.48 -78.51
C SER A 17 7.55 6.76 -77.72
N PRO A 18 6.99 5.80 -76.97
CA PRO A 18 5.80 6.04 -76.16
C PRO A 18 6.13 6.98 -74.99
N ARG A 19 5.74 8.25 -75.11
CA ARG A 19 6.01 9.34 -74.14
C ARG A 19 5.13 9.32 -72.87
N GLY A 20 4.46 8.20 -72.56
CA GLY A 20 3.52 8.09 -71.43
C GLY A 20 4.02 7.30 -70.21
N PHE A 21 4.99 6.37 -70.38
CA PHE A 21 5.33 5.40 -69.33
C PHE A 21 6.17 5.99 -68.18
N ALA A 22 7.05 6.95 -68.48
CA ALA A 22 7.89 7.60 -67.46
C ALA A 22 7.08 8.37 -66.41
N LEU A 23 5.94 8.96 -66.79
CA LEU A 23 5.04 9.65 -65.88
C LEU A 23 4.33 8.68 -64.93
N VAL A 24 3.92 7.51 -65.44
CA VAL A 24 3.29 6.48 -64.60
C VAL A 24 4.29 5.94 -63.58
N VAL A 25 5.54 5.70 -63.99
CA VAL A 25 6.62 5.27 -63.09
C VAL A 25 6.91 6.34 -62.04
N SER A 26 7.02 7.62 -62.41
CA SER A 26 7.29 8.68 -61.43
C SER A 26 6.13 8.92 -60.47
N VAL A 27 4.88 8.84 -60.93
CA VAL A 27 3.69 8.92 -60.07
C VAL A 27 3.64 7.73 -59.11
N MET A 28 3.90 6.51 -59.58
CA MET A 28 3.96 5.33 -58.70
C MET A 28 5.08 5.43 -57.68
N LEU A 29 6.24 5.95 -58.08
CA LEU A 29 7.40 6.12 -57.19
C LEU A 29 7.14 7.22 -56.16
N LEU A 30 6.51 8.34 -56.55
CA LEU A 30 6.07 9.39 -55.64
C LEU A 30 5.02 8.89 -54.65
N VAL A 31 4.00 8.17 -55.11
CA VAL A 31 2.97 7.58 -54.25
C VAL A 31 3.59 6.57 -53.28
N LEU A 32 4.53 5.73 -53.74
CA LEU A 32 5.24 4.79 -52.89
C LEU A 32 6.06 5.51 -51.80
N ILE A 33 6.82 6.54 -52.16
CA ILE A 33 7.59 7.34 -51.20
C ILE A 33 6.66 8.06 -50.22
N SER A 34 5.54 8.62 -50.69
CA SER A 34 4.56 9.27 -49.81
C SER A 34 3.94 8.29 -48.83
N LEU A 35 3.56 7.08 -49.26
CA LEU A 35 3.05 6.03 -48.37
C LEU A 35 4.09 5.61 -47.33
N LEU A 36 5.36 5.44 -47.75
CA LEU A 36 6.46 5.13 -46.84
C LEU A 36 6.66 6.24 -45.80
N ALA A 37 6.67 7.49 -46.23
CA ALA A 37 6.84 8.64 -45.36
C ALA A 37 5.72 8.75 -44.31
N VAL A 38 4.46 8.54 -44.72
CA VAL A 38 3.33 8.51 -43.79
C VAL A 38 3.44 7.35 -42.80
N ALA A 39 3.82 6.15 -43.27
CA ALA A 39 4.01 4.99 -42.40
C ALA A 39 5.12 5.23 -41.36
N MET A 40 6.26 5.78 -41.77
CA MET A 40 7.38 6.08 -40.86
C MET A 40 7.03 7.20 -39.87
N THR A 41 6.29 8.22 -40.31
CA THR A 41 5.80 9.30 -39.43
C THR A 41 4.82 8.76 -38.39
N GLY A 42 3.95 7.84 -38.78
CA GLY A 42 3.03 7.15 -37.87
C GLY A 42 3.78 6.34 -36.82
N LEU A 43 4.78 5.56 -37.23
CA LEU A 43 5.60 4.77 -36.31
C LEU A 43 6.39 5.66 -35.33
N ALA A 44 7.03 6.72 -35.84
CA ALA A 44 7.75 7.68 -35.01
C ALA A 44 6.83 8.34 -33.97
N SER A 45 5.61 8.71 -34.36
CA SER A 45 4.63 9.32 -33.46
C SER A 45 4.18 8.36 -32.36
N ILE A 46 3.99 7.07 -32.68
CA ILE A 46 3.65 6.03 -31.70
C ILE A 46 4.81 5.82 -30.73
N GLU A 47 6.04 5.76 -31.24
CA GLU A 47 7.23 5.55 -30.42
C GLU A 47 7.48 6.72 -29.46
N LEU A 48 7.34 7.97 -29.93
CA LEU A 48 7.43 9.16 -29.07
C LEU A 48 6.38 9.14 -27.95
N ARG A 49 5.14 8.73 -28.25
CA ARG A 49 4.08 8.60 -27.25
C ARG A 49 4.37 7.50 -26.23
N ARG A 50 4.95 6.38 -26.68
CA ARG A 50 5.37 5.28 -25.80
C ARG A 50 6.53 5.70 -24.89
N SER A 51 7.55 6.36 -25.44
CA SER A 51 8.70 6.87 -24.68
C SER A 51 8.25 7.83 -23.58
N GLY A 52 7.44 8.85 -23.91
CA GLY A 52 6.96 9.80 -22.90
C GLY A 52 6.15 9.12 -21.79
N SER A 53 5.30 8.15 -22.13
CA SER A 53 4.56 7.38 -21.12
C SER A 53 5.47 6.48 -20.27
N ALA A 54 6.53 5.92 -20.85
CA ALA A 54 7.48 5.09 -20.13
C ALA A 54 8.28 5.93 -19.13
N ASP A 55 8.74 7.11 -19.53
CA ASP A 55 9.50 8.03 -18.67
C ASP A 55 8.66 8.45 -17.46
N HIS A 56 7.42 8.92 -17.67
CA HIS A 56 6.52 9.28 -16.56
C HIS A 56 6.27 8.13 -15.58
N LEU A 57 6.15 6.90 -16.10
CA LEU A 57 5.95 5.71 -15.27
C LEU A 57 7.22 5.37 -14.47
N THR A 58 8.41 5.56 -15.04
CA THR A 58 9.67 5.39 -14.28
C THR A 58 9.80 6.42 -13.16
N THR A 59 9.54 7.70 -13.46
CA THR A 59 9.53 8.76 -12.44
C THR A 59 8.52 8.48 -11.34
N ALA A 60 7.30 8.05 -11.68
CA ALA A 60 6.29 7.70 -10.68
C ALA A 60 6.72 6.53 -9.77
N ARG A 61 7.42 5.53 -10.33
CA ARG A 61 7.97 4.41 -9.55
C ARG A 61 9.10 4.83 -8.63
N ASP A 62 10.00 5.70 -9.09
CA ASP A 62 11.08 6.22 -8.27
C ASP A 62 10.55 7.09 -7.12
N ASN A 63 9.54 7.92 -7.41
CA ASN A 63 8.81 8.70 -6.41
C ASN A 63 8.14 7.81 -5.35
N ALA A 64 7.49 6.73 -5.79
CA ALA A 64 6.87 5.76 -4.89
C ALA A 64 7.90 5.00 -4.04
N ARG A 65 9.07 4.67 -4.60
CA ARG A 65 10.17 4.04 -3.86
C ARG A 65 10.71 4.98 -2.79
N LEU A 66 10.90 6.26 -3.11
CA LEU A 66 11.28 7.27 -2.12
C LEU A 66 10.24 7.39 -1.00
N ALA A 67 8.96 7.42 -1.36
CA ALA A 67 7.86 7.47 -0.40
C ALA A 67 7.90 6.27 0.58
N LEU A 68 8.15 5.07 0.06
CA LEU A 68 8.29 3.85 0.87
C LEU A 68 9.51 3.93 1.80
N MET A 69 10.65 4.40 1.30
CA MET A 69 11.86 4.59 2.13
C MET A 69 11.59 5.59 3.26
N GLN A 70 10.90 6.70 2.97
CA GLN A 70 10.53 7.69 3.95
C GLN A 70 9.54 7.14 4.99
N ALA A 71 8.53 6.38 4.54
CA ALA A 71 7.57 5.72 5.41
C ALA A 71 8.26 4.75 6.37
N LEU A 72 9.17 3.93 5.86
CA LEU A 72 9.95 2.98 6.66
C LEU A 72 10.87 3.69 7.65
N ALA A 73 11.56 4.75 7.22
CA ALA A 73 12.42 5.54 8.10
C ALA A 73 11.61 6.19 9.23
N GLN A 74 10.44 6.74 8.92
CA GLN A 74 9.55 7.33 9.91
C GLN A 74 9.01 6.26 10.88
N LEU A 75 8.59 5.11 10.37
CA LEU A 75 8.14 3.97 11.18
C LEU A 75 9.24 3.49 12.14
N GLN A 76 10.48 3.31 11.65
CA GLN A 76 11.61 2.91 12.49
C GLN A 76 11.95 3.97 13.54
N LYS A 77 11.87 5.26 13.18
CA LYS A 77 12.15 6.37 14.11
C LYS A 77 11.11 6.47 15.22
N THR A 78 9.82 6.34 14.90
CA THR A 78 8.73 6.55 15.86
C THR A 78 8.31 5.28 16.58
N ALA A 79 8.16 4.17 15.84
CA ALA A 79 7.63 2.88 16.31
C ALA A 79 8.70 1.79 16.47
N GLY A 80 9.98 2.09 16.19
CA GLY A 80 11.08 1.13 16.34
C GLY A 80 11.36 0.67 17.78
N PRO A 81 11.33 1.56 18.80
CA PRO A 81 11.47 1.13 20.19
C PRO A 81 10.30 0.26 20.64
N ASP A 82 10.56 -0.76 21.46
CA ASP A 82 9.55 -1.72 21.93
C ASP A 82 8.43 -1.09 22.79
N GLN A 83 8.66 0.11 23.31
CA GLN A 83 7.76 0.88 24.15
C GLN A 83 6.91 1.87 23.35
N ARG A 84 6.29 1.38 22.28
CA ARG A 84 5.48 2.17 21.35
C ARG A 84 4.14 1.49 21.13
N ILE A 85 3.10 2.31 21.00
CA ILE A 85 1.75 1.84 20.74
C ILE A 85 1.23 2.59 19.52
N THR A 86 0.69 1.85 18.56
CA THR A 86 -0.02 2.37 17.39
C THR A 86 -1.52 2.29 17.62
N ALA A 87 -2.25 3.25 17.06
CA ALA A 87 -3.71 3.25 17.06
C ALA A 87 -4.24 4.14 15.94
N GLY A 88 -5.46 3.85 15.49
CA GLY A 88 -6.21 4.71 14.57
C GLY A 88 -6.58 6.05 15.21
N ALA A 89 -6.74 7.08 14.39
CA ALA A 89 -7.10 8.42 14.85
C ALA A 89 -8.46 8.45 15.55
N GLU A 90 -9.37 7.57 15.16
CA GLU A 90 -10.68 7.39 15.80
C GLU A 90 -10.60 7.14 17.33
N LEU A 91 -9.48 6.63 17.84
CA LEU A 91 -9.26 6.46 19.29
C LEU A 91 -9.31 7.80 20.06
N LEU A 92 -9.05 8.91 19.37
CA LEU A 92 -9.09 10.26 19.97
C LEU A 92 -10.51 10.83 20.10
N ALA A 93 -11.50 10.17 19.51
CA ALA A 93 -12.89 10.58 19.64
C ALA A 93 -13.44 10.21 21.02
N LYS A 94 -14.23 11.10 21.62
CA LYS A 94 -14.89 10.83 22.91
C LYS A 94 -16.10 9.91 22.75
N ASP A 95 -16.75 9.98 21.60
CA ASP A 95 -17.90 9.17 21.23
C ASP A 95 -17.92 8.84 19.73
N GLU A 96 -18.84 7.97 19.34
CA GLU A 96 -19.00 7.54 17.93
C GLU A 96 -19.43 8.70 17.01
N THR A 97 -20.08 9.73 17.55
CA THR A 97 -20.54 10.88 16.77
C THR A 97 -19.37 11.77 16.39
N GLU A 98 -18.47 12.04 17.34
CA GLU A 98 -17.23 12.77 17.12
C GLU A 98 -16.34 11.99 16.15
N ALA A 99 -16.22 10.66 16.29
CA ALA A 99 -15.43 9.83 15.39
C ALA A 99 -15.87 9.96 13.92
N LYS A 100 -17.17 10.15 13.66
CA LYS A 100 -17.71 10.36 12.31
C LYS A 100 -17.39 11.74 11.72
N THR A 101 -17.04 12.72 12.56
CA THR A 101 -16.66 14.08 12.10
C THR A 101 -15.20 14.20 11.70
N PHE A 102 -14.37 13.20 12.01
CA PHE A 102 -12.95 13.25 11.70
C PHE A 102 -12.76 13.23 10.18
N ALA A 103 -11.98 14.17 9.66
CA ALA A 103 -11.64 14.18 8.25
C ALA A 103 -10.77 12.97 7.84
N ASN A 104 -9.91 12.49 8.76
CA ASN A 104 -8.96 11.41 8.50
C ASN A 104 -8.97 10.34 9.62
N PRO A 105 -10.04 9.53 9.74
CA PRO A 105 -10.21 8.59 10.86
C PRO A 105 -9.22 7.42 10.86
N HIS A 106 -8.77 6.99 9.67
CA HIS A 106 -7.88 5.83 9.49
C HIS A 106 -6.39 6.17 9.59
N TRP A 107 -6.03 7.42 9.90
CA TRP A 107 -4.63 7.75 10.17
C TRP A 107 -4.13 6.99 11.39
N THR A 108 -2.94 6.39 11.27
CA THR A 108 -2.33 5.66 12.39
C THR A 108 -1.38 6.59 13.13
N GLY A 109 -1.64 6.81 14.41
CA GLY A 109 -0.75 7.57 15.27
C GLY A 109 0.21 6.65 16.02
N VAL A 110 1.30 7.21 16.52
CA VAL A 110 2.24 6.52 17.41
C VAL A 110 2.32 7.26 18.74
N TRP A 111 2.15 6.52 19.83
CA TRP A 111 2.24 7.02 21.19
C TRP A 111 3.33 6.28 21.97
N ARG A 112 3.89 6.98 22.96
CA ARG A 112 4.77 6.37 23.95
C ARG A 112 3.93 5.65 25.02
N SER A 113 4.30 4.40 25.32
CA SER A 113 3.68 3.62 26.40
C SER A 113 4.27 3.92 27.78
N THR A 114 5.33 4.72 27.83
CA THR A 114 6.03 5.19 29.03
C THR A 114 5.89 6.71 29.18
N GLN A 115 6.34 7.23 30.31
CA GLN A 115 6.53 8.65 30.54
C GLN A 115 7.63 9.22 29.62
N ALA A 116 7.73 10.56 29.60
CA ALA A 116 8.69 11.28 28.77
C ALA A 116 10.16 10.93 29.08
N ASP A 117 10.43 10.51 30.31
CA ASP A 117 11.73 10.06 30.82
C ASP A 117 12.01 8.56 30.60
N GLY A 118 11.09 7.83 29.97
CA GLY A 118 11.20 6.38 29.72
C GLY A 118 10.74 5.50 30.88
N THR A 119 10.25 6.08 31.98
CA THR A 119 9.73 5.29 33.11
C THR A 119 8.31 4.79 32.85
N SER A 120 7.99 3.59 33.34
CA SER A 120 6.66 3.02 33.19
C SER A 120 5.61 3.85 33.95
N PHE A 121 4.39 3.92 33.39
CA PHE A 121 3.22 4.46 34.12
C PHE A 121 2.78 3.55 35.26
N PHE A 122 3.17 2.28 35.21
CA PHE A 122 2.83 1.28 36.21
C PHE A 122 3.99 1.08 37.16
N THR A 123 3.74 1.22 38.46
CA THR A 123 4.73 0.88 39.47
C THR A 123 4.16 -0.22 40.36
N ARG A 124 4.94 -1.30 40.53
CA ARG A 124 4.59 -2.42 41.39
C ARG A 124 5.39 -2.32 42.68
N ASN A 125 4.69 -2.29 43.81
CA ASN A 125 5.29 -2.34 45.13
C ASN A 125 4.74 -3.56 45.89
N ASP A 126 5.53 -4.63 45.93
CA ASP A 126 5.14 -5.89 46.58
C ASP A 126 5.07 -5.76 48.11
N THR A 127 5.71 -4.73 48.70
CA THR A 127 5.74 -4.49 50.15
C THR A 127 4.65 -3.53 50.63
N ALA A 128 4.34 -2.50 49.84
CA ALA A 128 3.31 -1.50 50.14
C ALA A 128 1.93 -1.82 49.52
N GLY A 129 1.80 -2.99 48.89
CA GLY A 129 0.50 -3.56 48.55
C GLY A 129 -0.05 -3.17 47.17
N GLY A 130 0.71 -3.38 46.10
CA GLY A 130 0.10 -3.68 44.80
C GLY A 130 0.69 -2.98 43.57
N LEU A 131 -0.06 -3.11 42.46
CA LEU A 131 0.16 -2.39 41.21
C LEU A 131 -0.53 -1.02 41.30
N SER A 132 0.22 0.04 41.09
CA SER A 132 -0.32 1.40 41.03
C SER A 132 -0.13 1.99 39.63
N ASP A 133 -1.17 2.66 39.13
CA ASP A 133 -1.14 3.40 37.86
C ASP A 133 -1.03 4.90 38.17
N LEU A 134 0.08 5.50 37.75
CA LEU A 134 0.37 6.92 37.98
C LEU A 134 -0.67 7.84 37.33
N ARG A 135 -1.29 7.42 36.22
CA ARG A 135 -2.30 8.19 35.50
C ARG A 135 -3.61 8.30 36.29
N TYR A 136 -3.88 7.31 37.14
CA TYR A 136 -5.04 7.31 38.03
C TYR A 136 -4.73 7.97 39.37
N ALA A 137 -3.52 7.74 39.90
CA ALA A 137 -3.06 8.33 41.16
C ALA A 137 -2.94 9.86 41.06
N VAL A 138 -2.48 10.37 39.92
CA VAL A 138 -2.44 11.80 39.61
C VAL A 138 -3.46 12.07 38.51
N ARG A 139 -4.75 12.10 38.88
CA ARG A 139 -5.88 12.37 37.96
C ARG A 139 -5.52 13.48 36.97
N ASN A 140 -5.48 13.13 35.69
CA ASN A 140 -5.32 14.04 34.55
C ASN A 140 -3.92 14.66 34.34
N ALA A 141 -2.86 14.22 35.02
CA ALA A 141 -1.55 14.89 34.90
C ALA A 141 -0.61 14.31 33.84
N VAL A 142 -0.79 13.06 33.39
CA VAL A 142 0.14 12.44 32.45
C VAL A 142 -0.61 11.79 31.30
N GLU A 143 -0.80 12.56 30.22
CA GLU A 143 -1.21 12.01 28.94
C GLU A 143 -0.03 11.27 28.28
N PRO A 144 -0.28 10.13 27.61
CA PRO A 144 0.75 9.48 26.83
C PRO A 144 1.25 10.43 25.73
N GLU A 145 2.57 10.53 25.60
CA GLU A 145 3.20 11.41 24.63
C GLU A 145 2.92 10.95 23.20
N PHE A 146 2.33 11.85 22.41
CA PHE A 146 2.10 11.64 20.99
C PHE A 146 3.37 11.95 20.20
N LEU A 147 3.83 11.00 19.38
CA LEU A 147 5.09 11.12 18.63
C LEU A 147 4.87 11.53 17.17
N GLY A 148 3.68 11.27 16.60
CA GLY A 148 3.34 11.67 15.24
C GLY A 148 2.39 10.70 14.54
N TRP A 149 1.87 11.16 13.40
CA TRP A 149 1.06 10.37 12.47
C TRP A 149 1.93 9.64 11.45
N MET A 150 1.53 8.43 11.08
CA MET A 150 2.15 7.61 10.03
C MET A 150 1.55 7.95 8.65
N VAL A 151 1.73 9.21 8.28
CA VAL A 151 1.32 9.76 6.99
C VAL A 151 2.43 10.67 6.46
N SER A 152 2.51 10.83 5.14
CA SER A 152 3.42 11.77 4.52
C SER A 152 3.20 13.18 5.05
N VAL A 153 4.27 13.76 5.54
CA VAL A 153 4.36 15.17 5.93
C VAL A 153 5.45 15.81 5.10
N GLY A 154 5.24 17.07 4.71
CA GLY A 154 6.28 17.87 4.06
C GLY A 154 7.47 18.14 4.99
N GLU A 155 8.34 19.07 4.61
CA GLU A 155 9.54 19.44 5.40
C GLU A 155 9.21 19.87 6.85
N ASP A 156 7.97 20.27 7.13
CA ASP A 156 7.52 20.66 8.45
C ASP A 156 6.74 19.54 9.16
N THR A 157 7.49 18.65 9.81
CA THR A 157 6.94 17.55 10.63
C THR A 157 6.23 18.05 11.90
N THR A 158 6.37 19.33 12.26
CA THR A 158 5.75 19.91 13.47
C THR A 158 4.29 20.34 13.25
N LYS A 159 3.80 20.30 12.00
CA LYS A 159 2.44 20.73 11.65
C LYS A 159 1.33 19.76 11.99
N LEU A 160 1.61 18.47 12.13
CA LEU A 160 0.55 17.52 12.49
C LEU A 160 0.50 17.31 14.00
N SER A 161 -0.20 18.20 14.68
CA SER A 161 -0.58 18.00 16.07
C SER A 161 -1.44 16.73 16.22
N LYS A 162 -1.65 16.31 17.47
CA LYS A 162 -2.58 15.23 17.81
C LYS A 162 -4.00 15.47 17.26
N ASP A 163 -4.41 16.73 17.09
CA ASP A 163 -5.75 17.07 16.57
C ASP A 163 -5.83 17.18 15.04
N ALA A 164 -4.69 17.08 14.34
CA ALA A 164 -4.65 17.26 12.88
C ALA A 164 -5.48 16.23 12.10
N ALA A 165 -5.77 15.07 12.67
CA ALA A 165 -6.64 14.07 12.04
C ALA A 165 -8.14 14.47 12.02
N LYS A 166 -8.54 15.43 12.87
CA LYS A 166 -9.92 15.93 12.96
C LYS A 166 -10.23 16.90 11.81
N GLU A 167 -9.24 17.71 11.44
CA GLU A 167 -9.38 18.77 10.45
C GLU A 167 -9.13 18.27 9.02
N PRO A 168 -9.81 18.82 8.01
CA PRO A 168 -9.51 18.51 6.62
C PRO A 168 -8.12 19.00 6.25
N LEU A 169 -7.46 18.27 5.35
CA LEU A 169 -6.17 18.69 4.80
C LEU A 169 -6.35 19.97 3.98
N THR A 170 -5.57 21.00 4.30
CA THR A 170 -5.55 22.27 3.54
C THR A 170 -4.65 22.20 2.32
N ASP A 171 -3.63 21.35 2.36
CA ASP A 171 -2.65 21.17 1.30
C ASP A 171 -3.09 20.11 0.29
N ALA A 172 -2.44 20.08 -0.87
CA ALA A 172 -2.70 19.05 -1.88
C ALA A 172 -2.58 17.65 -1.26
N ALA A 173 -3.59 16.81 -1.46
CA ALA A 173 -3.66 15.48 -0.87
C ALA A 173 -4.00 14.41 -1.92
N ILE A 174 -3.51 13.20 -1.70
CA ILE A 174 -3.77 12.03 -2.54
C ILE A 174 -4.75 11.11 -1.81
N ASP A 175 -5.80 10.69 -2.52
CA ASP A 175 -6.75 9.67 -2.06
C ASP A 175 -6.10 8.28 -2.20
N LEU A 176 -5.94 7.58 -1.09
CA LEU A 176 -5.34 6.25 -1.02
C LEU A 176 -6.37 5.13 -0.91
N GLY A 177 -7.66 5.46 -0.91
CA GLY A 177 -8.76 4.51 -0.79
C GLY A 177 -9.87 5.04 0.10
N GLN A 178 -11.03 4.39 0.02
CA GLN A 178 -12.22 4.73 0.78
C GLN A 178 -12.79 3.47 1.44
N ASP A 179 -13.37 3.64 2.63
CA ASP A 179 -14.16 2.57 3.25
C ASP A 179 -15.59 2.52 2.69
N GLU A 180 -16.36 1.56 3.20
CA GLU A 180 -17.78 1.41 2.90
C GLU A 180 -18.61 2.67 3.19
N GLN A 181 -18.26 3.43 4.24
CA GLN A 181 -18.94 4.68 4.59
C GLN A 181 -18.49 5.87 3.71
N GLY A 182 -17.63 5.63 2.72
CA GLY A 182 -17.07 6.66 1.85
C GLY A 182 -16.02 7.54 2.53
N ARG A 183 -15.53 7.17 3.71
CA ARG A 183 -14.47 7.89 4.41
C ARG A 183 -13.15 7.54 3.74
N LYS A 184 -12.48 8.58 3.24
CA LYS A 184 -11.27 8.47 2.44
C LYS A 184 -10.04 8.55 3.32
N VAL A 185 -8.99 7.84 2.93
CA VAL A 185 -7.65 8.03 3.50
C VAL A 185 -6.92 9.01 2.62
N MET A 186 -6.89 10.26 3.06
CA MET A 186 -6.16 11.32 2.39
C MET A 186 -4.76 11.42 2.98
N ALA A 187 -3.74 11.44 2.13
CA ALA A 187 -2.36 11.66 2.54
C ALA A 187 -1.83 12.97 1.93
N PRO A 188 -1.18 13.86 2.70
CA PRO A 188 -0.56 15.07 2.17
C PRO A 188 0.46 14.76 1.07
N SER A 189 0.35 15.47 -0.04
CA SER A 189 1.26 15.37 -1.18
C SER A 189 2.52 16.18 -0.92
N VAL A 190 3.68 15.52 -0.96
CA VAL A 190 4.99 16.15 -0.78
C VAL A 190 5.63 16.33 -2.14
N ALA A 191 5.95 17.58 -2.49
CA ALA A 191 6.66 17.92 -3.72
C ALA A 191 8.14 17.52 -3.62
N MET A 192 8.65 16.84 -4.63
CA MET A 192 10.09 16.62 -4.81
C MET A 192 10.68 17.71 -5.68
N LYS A 193 11.88 18.11 -5.32
CA LYS A 193 12.68 19.07 -6.07
C LYS A 193 13.80 18.33 -6.79
N ASP A 194 14.06 18.68 -8.04
CA ASP A 194 15.24 18.20 -8.77
C ASP A 194 16.53 18.90 -8.28
N ALA A 195 17.66 18.53 -8.90
CA ALA A 195 18.96 19.15 -8.62
C ALA A 195 19.02 20.66 -8.94
N SER A 196 18.07 21.17 -9.74
CA SER A 196 17.92 22.60 -10.09
C SER A 196 16.85 23.29 -9.23
N ASN A 197 16.38 22.64 -8.15
CA ASN A 197 15.36 23.11 -7.22
C ASN A 197 13.98 23.37 -7.87
N GLN A 198 13.69 22.72 -9.01
CA GLN A 198 12.40 22.75 -9.69
C GLN A 198 11.53 21.55 -9.26
N PRO A 199 10.20 21.69 -9.23
CA PRO A 199 9.31 20.59 -8.88
C PRO A 199 9.38 19.47 -9.94
N SER A 200 9.88 18.30 -9.53
CA SER A 200 10.11 17.12 -10.38
C SER A 200 8.99 16.09 -10.29
N GLY A 201 8.19 16.16 -9.23
CA GLY A 201 7.06 15.28 -9.02
C GLY A 201 6.53 15.38 -7.59
N HIS A 202 5.60 14.50 -7.26
CA HIS A 202 5.01 14.42 -5.94
C HIS A 202 5.00 12.98 -5.45
N TYR A 203 5.02 12.81 -4.13
CA TYR A 203 4.74 11.54 -3.49
C TYR A 203 3.87 11.73 -2.25
N ALA A 204 3.11 10.70 -1.90
CA ALA A 204 2.41 10.61 -0.63
C ALA A 204 2.48 9.17 -0.14
N TRP A 205 2.37 8.98 1.17
CA TRP A 205 2.34 7.66 1.78
C TRP A 205 1.51 7.67 3.05
N TRP A 206 1.00 6.51 3.40
CA TRP A 206 0.31 6.25 4.65
C TRP A 206 0.63 4.82 5.07
N ALA A 207 0.86 4.61 6.36
CA ALA A 207 0.99 3.28 6.93
C ALA A 207 -0.16 3.07 7.92
N GLY A 208 -0.99 2.06 7.63
CA GLY A 208 -2.05 1.63 8.52
C GLY A 208 -1.56 0.54 9.48
N ASP A 209 -2.09 0.53 10.69
CA ASP A 209 -1.90 -0.58 11.63
C ASP A 209 -2.71 -1.82 11.18
N LEU A 210 -2.06 -2.98 11.12
CA LEU A 210 -2.71 -4.27 10.85
C LEU A 210 -3.25 -4.94 12.12
N GLY A 211 -2.73 -4.58 13.30
CA GLY A 211 -3.15 -5.09 14.60
C GLY A 211 -4.57 -4.68 14.99
N VAL A 212 -5.09 -3.61 14.39
CA VAL A 212 -6.48 -3.14 14.59
C VAL A 212 -7.47 -3.73 13.57
N ARG A 213 -6.98 -4.52 12.61
CA ARG A 213 -7.80 -5.12 11.55
C ARG A 213 -8.16 -6.56 11.87
N ALA A 214 -9.32 -6.99 11.40
CA ALA A 214 -9.76 -8.38 11.51
C ALA A 214 -8.96 -9.25 10.53
N ASN A 215 -8.21 -10.22 11.05
CA ASN A 215 -7.51 -11.19 10.21
C ASN A 215 -8.49 -12.29 9.73
N VAL A 216 -8.81 -12.29 8.44
CA VAL A 216 -9.72 -13.26 7.81
C VAL A 216 -9.03 -14.49 7.25
N ALA A 217 -7.69 -14.48 7.20
CA ALA A 217 -6.89 -15.64 6.77
C ALA A 217 -6.61 -16.62 7.91
N THR A 218 -6.80 -16.21 9.17
CA THR A 218 -6.62 -17.08 10.33
C THR A 218 -7.59 -18.25 10.27
N ARG A 219 -7.05 -19.47 10.20
CA ARG A 219 -7.83 -20.72 10.21
C ARG A 219 -8.07 -21.18 11.63
N ASP A 220 -9.26 -21.74 11.85
CA ASP A 220 -9.52 -22.50 13.06
C ASP A 220 -8.95 -23.91 12.90
N ALA A 221 -7.71 -24.12 13.34
CA ALA A 221 -7.07 -25.43 13.21
C ALA A 221 -7.66 -26.51 14.15
N TRP A 222 -8.58 -26.12 15.05
CA TRP A 222 -9.24 -26.99 16.01
C TRP A 222 -10.66 -27.36 15.56
N GLU A 223 -11.13 -26.79 14.44
CA GLU A 223 -12.45 -27.05 13.87
C GLU A 223 -12.68 -28.54 13.59
N ALA A 224 -11.71 -29.21 12.97
CA ALA A 224 -11.78 -30.65 12.68
C ALA A 224 -11.49 -31.55 13.90
N GLN A 225 -10.87 -31.00 14.95
CA GLN A 225 -10.37 -31.76 16.11
C GLN A 225 -11.27 -31.65 17.34
N ALA A 226 -12.29 -30.78 17.31
CA ALA A 226 -13.22 -30.57 18.42
C ALA A 226 -14.25 -31.71 18.56
N GLN A 227 -13.77 -32.93 18.83
CA GLN A 227 -14.63 -34.10 19.00
C GLN A 227 -15.09 -34.31 20.46
N SER A 228 -14.41 -33.69 21.46
CA SER A 228 -14.78 -33.78 22.89
C SER A 228 -14.95 -32.42 23.57
N GLU A 229 -15.78 -32.34 24.62
CA GLU A 229 -16.10 -31.10 25.37
C GLU A 229 -14.88 -30.32 25.89
N PRO A 230 -13.83 -30.95 26.45
CA PRO A 230 -12.64 -30.25 26.91
C PRO A 230 -11.91 -29.51 25.78
N GLN A 231 -11.90 -30.09 24.58
CA GLN A 231 -11.16 -29.56 23.44
C GLN A 231 -11.88 -28.38 22.78
N LYS A 232 -13.21 -28.31 22.93
CA LYS A 232 -14.00 -27.14 22.52
C LYS A 232 -13.62 -25.88 23.29
N TRP A 233 -13.19 -26.00 24.54
CA TRP A 233 -12.69 -24.86 25.31
C TRP A 233 -11.40 -24.27 24.73
N TRP A 234 -10.57 -25.06 24.04
CA TRP A 234 -9.38 -24.52 23.36
C TRP A 234 -9.74 -23.57 22.20
N ARG A 235 -10.90 -23.76 21.54
CA ARG A 235 -11.42 -22.81 20.53
C ARG A 235 -11.87 -21.47 21.14
N VAL A 236 -12.20 -21.45 22.43
CA VAL A 236 -12.53 -20.22 23.18
C VAL A 236 -11.25 -19.54 23.69
N MET A 237 -10.20 -20.32 23.95
CA MET A 237 -8.91 -19.79 24.42
C MET A 237 -8.00 -19.29 23.29
N ALA A 238 -8.18 -19.78 22.06
CA ALA A 238 -7.46 -19.30 20.89
C ALA A 238 -8.15 -18.09 20.25
N SER A 239 -7.39 -17.24 19.56
CA SER A 239 -7.96 -16.17 18.73
C SER A 239 -8.88 -16.78 17.68
N GLN A 240 -10.16 -16.45 17.76
CA GLN A 240 -11.16 -16.96 16.83
C GLN A 240 -10.96 -16.34 15.44
N LYS A 241 -11.19 -17.14 14.39
CA LYS A 241 -11.24 -16.68 13.00
C LYS A 241 -12.20 -15.50 12.90
N ALA A 242 -11.83 -14.46 12.17
CA ALA A 242 -12.75 -13.37 11.87
C ALA A 242 -13.88 -13.91 10.98
N GLU A 243 -15.12 -13.80 11.46
CA GLU A 243 -16.28 -14.34 10.75
C GLU A 243 -16.81 -13.32 9.73
N THR A 244 -16.43 -13.49 8.47
CA THR A 244 -16.83 -12.61 7.37
C THR A 244 -18.33 -12.66 7.06
N GLU A 245 -19.03 -13.71 7.50
CA GLU A 245 -20.50 -13.82 7.39
C GLU A 245 -21.22 -12.82 8.31
N GLN A 246 -20.60 -12.43 9.43
CA GLN A 246 -21.15 -11.45 10.39
C GLN A 246 -20.76 -10.00 10.04
N MET A 247 -19.83 -9.82 9.10
CA MET A 247 -19.44 -8.50 8.63
C MET A 247 -20.51 -7.92 7.70
N ASN A 248 -20.49 -6.60 7.52
CA ASN A 248 -21.40 -5.96 6.60
C ASN A 248 -21.19 -6.49 5.17
N GLY A 249 -22.28 -6.75 4.46
CA GLY A 249 -22.23 -7.45 3.16
C GLY A 249 -21.98 -8.96 3.23
N GLY A 250 -21.89 -9.56 4.43
CA GLY A 250 -22.02 -10.98 4.75
C GLY A 250 -21.49 -11.94 3.69
N VAL A 251 -20.18 -12.18 3.67
CA VAL A 251 -19.55 -13.06 2.69
C VAL A 251 -19.14 -14.37 3.34
N LYS A 252 -19.58 -15.48 2.74
CA LYS A 252 -19.08 -16.81 3.07
C LYS A 252 -17.84 -17.14 2.25
N LEU A 253 -16.69 -17.19 2.92
CA LEU A 253 -15.45 -17.67 2.32
C LEU A 253 -15.29 -19.17 2.56
N ALA A 254 -15.05 -19.94 1.50
CA ALA A 254 -14.71 -21.35 1.63
C ALA A 254 -13.31 -21.49 2.25
N ASP A 255 -13.08 -22.52 3.09
CA ASP A 255 -11.78 -22.68 3.76
C ASP A 255 -10.62 -22.93 2.78
N GLU A 256 -10.92 -23.46 1.59
CA GLU A 256 -9.96 -23.59 0.49
C GLU A 256 -9.50 -22.22 -0.04
N ASP A 257 -10.42 -21.27 -0.14
CA ASP A 257 -10.12 -19.91 -0.58
C ASP A 257 -9.33 -19.15 0.48
N VAL A 258 -9.72 -19.30 1.76
CA VAL A 258 -9.03 -18.71 2.91
C VAL A 258 -7.57 -19.14 2.94
N ALA A 259 -7.27 -20.41 2.65
CA ALA A 259 -5.91 -20.92 2.58
C ALA A 259 -5.06 -20.34 1.43
N ARG A 260 -5.70 -19.72 0.44
CA ARG A 260 -5.05 -19.13 -0.75
C ARG A 260 -5.02 -17.60 -0.72
N LEU A 261 -5.52 -16.98 0.35
CA LEU A 261 -5.48 -15.53 0.53
C LEU A 261 -4.04 -15.07 0.81
N ALA A 262 -3.37 -14.57 -0.22
CA ALA A 262 -2.02 -14.01 -0.11
C ALA A 262 -2.04 -12.48 0.04
N SER A 263 -3.09 -11.81 -0.45
CA SER A 263 -3.24 -10.36 -0.38
C SER A 263 -4.72 -9.92 -0.41
N GLY A 264 -4.99 -8.65 -0.08
CA GLY A 264 -6.32 -8.07 -0.25
C GLY A 264 -6.84 -8.15 -1.69
N GLN A 265 -5.96 -8.12 -2.69
CA GLN A 265 -6.35 -8.30 -4.10
C GLN A 265 -6.79 -9.74 -4.41
N THR A 266 -6.19 -10.74 -3.76
CA THR A 266 -6.67 -12.13 -3.90
C THR A 266 -8.05 -12.33 -3.28
N MET A 267 -8.38 -11.57 -2.22
CA MET A 267 -9.71 -11.57 -1.63
C MET A 267 -10.79 -11.12 -2.62
N ALA A 268 -10.49 -10.15 -3.47
CA ALA A 268 -11.38 -9.69 -4.53
C ALA A 268 -11.71 -10.77 -5.59
N LEU A 269 -10.92 -11.85 -5.67
CA LEU A 269 -11.12 -12.98 -6.58
C LEU A 269 -11.94 -14.12 -5.97
N THR A 270 -12.25 -14.05 -4.68
CA THR A 270 -13.08 -15.03 -3.96
C THR A 270 -14.58 -14.69 -4.07
N ALA A 271 -15.42 -15.44 -3.36
CA ALA A 271 -16.84 -15.14 -3.20
C ALA A 271 -17.15 -13.72 -2.67
N ALA A 272 -16.18 -13.06 -2.02
CA ALA A 272 -16.32 -11.66 -1.60
C ALA A 272 -16.50 -10.70 -2.77
N GLY A 273 -15.81 -10.97 -3.88
CA GLY A 273 -15.76 -10.07 -5.02
C GLY A 273 -15.01 -8.76 -4.73
N LYS A 274 -14.82 -7.97 -5.80
CA LYS A 274 -14.05 -6.72 -5.77
C LYS A 274 -14.66 -5.65 -4.87
N GLN A 275 -15.98 -5.47 -4.95
CA GLN A 275 -16.66 -4.41 -4.22
C GLN A 275 -16.57 -4.59 -2.70
N TRP A 276 -16.78 -5.80 -2.20
CA TRP A 276 -16.67 -6.08 -0.77
C TRP A 276 -15.23 -5.87 -0.28
N ALA A 277 -14.24 -6.34 -1.06
CA ALA A 277 -12.83 -6.20 -0.71
C ALA A 277 -12.36 -4.74 -0.69
N GLU A 278 -12.83 -3.90 -1.61
CA GLU A 278 -12.54 -2.47 -1.62
C GLU A 278 -13.19 -1.75 -0.42
N ASN A 279 -14.45 -2.07 -0.11
CA ASN A 279 -15.17 -1.46 1.02
C ASN A 279 -14.57 -1.79 2.40
N HIS A 280 -13.96 -2.98 2.54
CA HIS A 280 -13.40 -3.47 3.80
C HIS A 280 -11.87 -3.36 3.86
N VAL A 281 -11.24 -2.62 2.95
CA VAL A 281 -9.78 -2.53 2.80
C VAL A 281 -9.07 -2.03 4.07
N PHE A 282 -9.78 -1.30 4.94
CA PHE A 282 -9.24 -0.78 6.21
C PHE A 282 -9.66 -1.58 7.45
N ASN A 283 -10.68 -2.43 7.34
CA ASN A 283 -11.18 -3.22 8.46
C ASN A 283 -10.65 -4.64 8.49
N VAL A 284 -10.24 -5.17 7.32
CA VAL A 284 -9.83 -6.56 7.14
C VAL A 284 -8.38 -6.64 6.71
N THR A 285 -7.69 -7.70 7.15
CA THR A 285 -6.37 -8.09 6.66
C THR A 285 -6.29 -9.59 6.43
N VAL A 286 -5.38 -10.01 5.55
CA VAL A 286 -5.03 -11.42 5.32
C VAL A 286 -3.73 -11.82 6.00
N ASP A 287 -2.93 -10.85 6.45
CA ASP A 287 -1.71 -11.09 7.19
C ASP A 287 -1.64 -10.12 8.37
N SER A 288 -1.18 -10.61 9.51
CA SER A 288 -0.95 -9.82 10.70
C SER A 288 0.15 -10.51 11.50
N GLN A 289 1.32 -9.88 11.51
CA GLN A 289 2.49 -10.36 12.22
C GLN A 289 2.83 -9.36 13.32
N GLY A 290 3.19 -9.87 14.49
CA GLY A 290 3.60 -9.06 15.62
C GLY A 290 4.80 -9.68 16.31
N VAL A 291 5.68 -8.83 16.82
CA VAL A 291 6.75 -9.26 17.72
C VAL A 291 6.15 -9.39 19.12
N LEU A 292 6.57 -10.40 19.89
CA LEU A 292 6.18 -10.56 21.29
C LEU A 292 6.91 -9.54 22.18
N ALA A 293 6.79 -8.25 21.88
CA ALA A 293 7.41 -7.15 22.61
C ALA A 293 6.62 -6.78 23.87
N ASP A 294 7.30 -6.48 24.97
CA ASP A 294 6.72 -5.90 26.18
C ASP A 294 6.65 -4.39 26.01
N ALA A 295 5.47 -3.88 25.64
CA ALA A 295 5.27 -2.45 25.48
C ALA A 295 5.38 -1.66 26.80
N ALA A 296 5.22 -2.29 27.97
CA ALA A 296 5.27 -1.58 29.25
C ALA A 296 6.72 -1.38 29.74
N ASN A 297 7.56 -2.41 29.62
CA ASN A 297 8.93 -2.39 30.15
C ASN A 297 10.01 -2.36 29.05
N GLY A 298 9.66 -2.61 27.81
CA GLY A 298 10.60 -2.80 26.69
C GLY A 298 11.14 -4.24 26.62
N GLY A 299 11.74 -4.60 25.48
CA GLY A 299 12.23 -5.96 25.22
C GLY A 299 11.11 -6.94 24.87
N LEU A 300 11.38 -8.24 25.01
CA LEU A 300 10.42 -9.31 24.73
C LEU A 300 9.57 -9.65 25.97
N LYS A 301 8.27 -9.95 25.78
CA LYS A 301 7.32 -10.39 26.83
C LYS A 301 7.81 -11.61 27.59
N ARG A 302 8.60 -12.47 26.95
CA ARG A 302 9.25 -13.62 27.55
C ARG A 302 10.68 -13.70 27.05
N ASP A 303 11.56 -14.12 27.94
CA ASP A 303 12.92 -14.48 27.55
C ASP A 303 12.88 -15.72 26.65
N LEU A 304 13.14 -15.52 25.36
CA LEU A 304 13.24 -16.58 24.37
C LEU A 304 14.67 -17.11 24.23
N THR A 305 15.62 -16.64 25.04
CA THR A 305 17.03 -17.04 24.92
C THR A 305 17.17 -18.56 25.03
N ALA A 306 16.50 -19.18 26.01
CA ALA A 306 16.51 -20.64 26.17
C ALA A 306 15.93 -21.38 24.95
N PHE A 307 14.88 -20.83 24.33
CA PHE A 307 14.27 -21.39 23.11
C PHE A 307 15.20 -21.28 21.90
N LEU A 308 15.85 -20.11 21.74
CA LEU A 308 16.73 -19.81 20.61
C LEU A 308 18.09 -20.50 20.74
N SER A 309 18.56 -20.76 21.97
CA SER A 309 19.85 -21.42 22.22
C SER A 309 19.80 -22.93 22.03
N ASP A 310 18.68 -23.58 22.35
CA ASP A 310 18.57 -25.04 22.25
C ASP A 310 18.44 -25.53 20.80
N GLY A 311 18.18 -24.66 19.82
CA GLY A 311 18.17 -24.96 18.39
C GLY A 311 17.05 -25.90 17.90
N ASP A 312 16.50 -26.72 18.78
CA ASP A 312 15.49 -27.74 18.50
C ASP A 312 14.05 -27.22 18.64
N GLY A 313 13.88 -25.94 19.01
CA GLY A 313 12.57 -25.29 19.13
C GLY A 313 11.68 -25.91 20.21
N GLN A 314 12.27 -26.58 21.20
CA GLN A 314 11.57 -27.14 22.36
C GLN A 314 12.30 -26.71 23.63
N ILE A 315 11.55 -26.25 24.63
CA ILE A 315 12.08 -26.01 25.97
C ILE A 315 11.62 -27.18 26.83
N ALA A 316 12.57 -27.91 27.42
CA ALA A 316 12.26 -28.99 28.34
C ALA A 316 11.35 -28.49 29.48
N ALA A 317 10.36 -29.30 29.86
CA ALA A 317 9.46 -28.95 30.95
C ALA A 317 10.29 -28.65 32.22
N LYS A 318 9.84 -27.68 33.03
CA LYS A 318 10.58 -27.22 34.22
C LYS A 318 10.95 -28.35 35.21
N GLY A 319 10.23 -29.47 35.18
CA GLY A 319 10.52 -30.67 35.98
C GLY A 319 11.54 -31.64 35.37
N ALA A 320 11.94 -31.45 34.12
CA ALA A 320 12.97 -32.23 33.42
C ALA A 320 14.35 -31.55 33.43
N LEU A 321 14.44 -30.35 34.00
CA LEU A 321 15.69 -29.57 34.18
C LEU A 321 16.33 -29.80 35.56
N ALA A 322 16.01 -30.92 36.22
CA ALA A 322 16.58 -31.34 37.49
C ALA A 322 17.70 -32.36 37.28
#